data_AF-A0A532TLP9-F1
#
_entry.id   AF-A0A532TLP9-F1
#
_cell.length_a   1.000
_cell.length_b   1.000
_cell.length_c   1.000
_cell.angle_alpha   90.00
_cell.angle_beta   90.00
_cell.angle_gamma   90.00
#
_symmetry.space_group_name_H-M   'P 1'
#
loop_
_entity.id
_entity.type
_entity.pdbx_description
1 polymer ?
#
loop_
_entity_poly.entity_id
_entity_poly.type
_entity_poly.pdbx_seq_one_letter_code
_entity_poly.pdbx_strand_id
1 'polypeptide(L)'
;MFTKEDVTKLAFKIYKENKGVEKSVWRLAELCVTINNNAKDGYDIKPLETDNLILLIRDDVNGQLIHPSEDEIRKVAEIIYHENPSRSQIEWYIAEKQLLLEEIKKIIENNS
;
A
#
# COMPACT_ATOMS: atom_id res chain seq x y z
N MET A 1 14.56 -5.50 -1.66
CA MET A 1 13.93 -4.85 -2.83
C MET A 1 13.22 -5.92 -3.63
N PHE A 2 11.91 -5.79 -3.83
CA PHE A 2 11.12 -6.69 -4.67
C PHE A 2 11.30 -6.34 -6.17
N THR A 3 11.06 -7.32 -7.04
CA THR A 3 11.17 -7.15 -8.49
C THR A 3 9.81 -6.95 -9.15
N LYS A 4 9.79 -6.49 -10.40
CA LYS A 4 8.56 -6.44 -11.22
C LYS A 4 7.91 -7.82 -11.36
N GLU A 5 8.70 -8.89 -11.36
CA GLU A 5 8.20 -10.26 -11.42
C GLU A 5 7.43 -10.64 -10.13
N ASP A 6 7.94 -10.21 -8.97
CA ASP A 6 7.27 -10.43 -7.69
C ASP A 6 5.92 -9.71 -7.64
N VAL A 7 5.88 -8.45 -8.09
CA VAL A 7 4.62 -7.68 -8.23
C VAL A 7 3.67 -8.40 -9.18
N THR A 8 4.16 -8.85 -10.33
CA THR A 8 3.32 -9.54 -11.34
C THR A 8 2.71 -10.82 -10.78
N LYS A 9 3.51 -11.66 -10.10
CA LYS A 9 3.04 -12.92 -9.49
C LYS A 9 1.98 -12.65 -8.43
N LEU A 10 2.20 -11.67 -7.57
CA LEU A 10 1.27 -11.33 -6.49
C LEU A 10 -0.01 -10.67 -7.04
N ALA A 11 0.10 -9.74 -7.98
CA ALA A 11 -1.05 -9.11 -8.64
C ALA A 11 -1.94 -10.15 -9.32
N PHE A 12 -1.34 -11.12 -10.01
CA PHE A 12 -2.09 -12.21 -10.63
C PHE A 12 -2.79 -13.11 -9.59
N LYS A 13 -2.15 -13.35 -8.43
CA LYS A 13 -2.78 -14.07 -7.33
C LYS A 13 -3.99 -13.29 -6.79
N ILE A 14 -3.84 -12.00 -6.52
CA ILE A 14 -4.92 -11.14 -6.02
C ILE A 14 -6.08 -11.06 -7.03
N TYR A 15 -5.76 -10.90 -8.32
CA TYR A 15 -6.75 -10.89 -9.40
C TYR A 15 -7.61 -12.17 -9.37
N LYS A 16 -6.99 -13.33 -9.19
CA LYS A 16 -7.66 -14.63 -9.11
C LYS A 16 -8.56 -14.80 -7.89
N GLU A 17 -8.30 -14.10 -6.79
CA GLU A 17 -9.16 -14.11 -5.60
C GLU A 17 -10.53 -13.46 -5.88
N ASN A 18 -10.67 -12.73 -7.00
CA ASN A 18 -11.92 -12.19 -7.51
C ASN A 18 -12.74 -11.39 -6.48
N LYS A 19 -12.04 -10.58 -5.69
CA LYS A 19 -12.68 -9.62 -4.79
C LYS A 19 -13.42 -8.56 -5.62
N GLY A 20 -14.59 -8.14 -5.14
CA GLY A 20 -15.34 -7.05 -5.77
C GLY A 20 -14.50 -5.77 -5.80
N VAL A 21 -14.68 -4.95 -6.84
CA VAL A 21 -13.89 -3.73 -7.09
C VAL A 21 -13.84 -2.84 -5.86
N GLU A 22 -14.97 -2.62 -5.19
CA GLU A 22 -15.05 -1.86 -3.94
C GLU A 22 -14.11 -2.39 -2.86
N LYS A 23 -14.09 -3.70 -2.61
CA LYS A 23 -13.18 -4.29 -1.61
C LYS A 23 -11.72 -4.10 -2.00
N SER A 24 -11.40 -4.16 -3.29
CA SER A 24 -10.04 -3.92 -3.78
C SER A 24 -9.64 -2.45 -3.62
N VAL A 25 -10.55 -1.51 -3.90
CA VAL A 25 -10.32 -0.07 -3.67
C VAL A 25 -10.05 0.21 -2.19
N TRP A 26 -10.90 -0.29 -1.30
CA TRP A 26 -10.71 -0.15 0.16
C TRP A 26 -9.39 -0.75 0.62
N ARG A 27 -9.02 -1.92 0.10
CA ARG A 27 -7.74 -2.56 0.44
C ARG A 27 -6.55 -1.75 -0.05
N LEU A 28 -6.62 -1.18 -1.25
CA LEU A 28 -5.56 -0.32 -1.77
C LEU A 28 -5.42 0.94 -0.91
N ALA A 29 -6.53 1.58 -0.58
CA ALA A 29 -6.56 2.76 0.28
C ALA A 29 -5.95 2.48 1.66
N GLU A 30 -6.34 1.37 2.30
CA GLU A 30 -5.79 0.94 3.59
C GLU A 30 -4.26 0.78 3.54
N LEU A 31 -3.75 0.12 2.49
CA LEU A 31 -2.30 -0.08 2.32
C LEU A 31 -1.58 1.25 2.15
N CYS A 32 -2.10 2.15 1.32
CA CYS A 32 -1.52 3.48 1.11
C CYS A 32 -1.48 4.27 2.41
N VAL A 33 -2.60 4.42 3.13
CA VAL A 33 -2.61 5.18 4.39
C VAL A 33 -1.69 4.54 5.43
N THR A 34 -1.66 3.20 5.51
CA THR A 34 -0.73 2.50 6.42
C THR A 34 0.72 2.87 6.10
N ILE A 35 1.12 2.82 4.84
CA ILE A 35 2.49 3.17 4.45
C ILE A 35 2.77 4.64 4.75
N ASN A 36 1.84 5.53 4.41
CA ASN A 36 1.96 6.98 4.58
C ASN A 36 2.12 7.36 6.05
N ASN A 37 1.37 6.70 6.94
CA ASN A 37 1.45 6.95 8.38
C ASN A 37 2.80 6.54 8.98
N ASN A 38 3.55 5.65 8.32
CA ASN A 38 4.79 5.06 8.85
C ASN A 38 6.07 5.52 8.09
N ALA A 39 5.95 6.31 7.02
CA ALA A 39 7.08 6.84 6.25
C ALA A 39 7.34 8.34 6.54
N LYS A 40 8.60 8.82 6.59
CA LYS A 40 8.93 10.23 6.92
C LYS A 40 8.37 11.22 5.91
N ASP A 41 8.31 10.83 4.64
CA ASP A 41 7.72 11.59 3.53
C ASP A 41 6.42 10.94 3.03
N GLY A 42 5.72 10.22 3.90
CA GLY A 42 4.59 9.38 3.52
C GLY A 42 3.42 10.12 2.84
N TYR A 43 3.33 11.44 2.96
CA TYR A 43 2.28 12.22 2.29
C TYR A 43 2.41 12.31 0.76
N ASP A 44 3.56 11.94 0.19
CA ASP A 44 3.79 11.98 -1.27
C ASP A 44 3.42 10.68 -1.99
N ILE A 45 3.11 9.61 -1.27
CA ILE A 45 2.71 8.33 -1.86
C ILE A 45 1.28 8.44 -2.35
N LYS A 46 1.12 8.55 -3.67
CA LYS A 46 -0.20 8.53 -4.29
C LYS A 46 -0.70 7.09 -4.45
N PRO A 47 -2.02 6.88 -4.34
CA PRO A 47 -2.59 5.53 -4.40
C PRO A 47 -2.31 4.78 -5.71
N LEU A 48 -2.26 5.51 -6.82
CA LEU A 48 -2.05 4.96 -8.17
C LEU A 48 -0.65 5.27 -8.72
N GLU A 49 0.35 5.47 -7.86
CA GLU A 49 1.74 5.62 -8.29
C GLU A 49 2.59 4.44 -7.82
N THR A 50 3.62 4.13 -8.61
CA THR A 50 4.63 3.15 -8.21
C THR A 50 5.71 3.86 -7.42
N ASP A 51 5.81 3.51 -6.14
CA ASP A 51 6.75 4.18 -5.24
C ASP A 51 8.12 3.50 -5.26
N ASN A 52 9.16 4.29 -5.46
CA ASN A 52 10.55 3.86 -5.23
C ASN A 52 10.97 4.20 -3.80
N LEU A 53 10.28 3.63 -2.81
CA LEU A 53 10.47 3.98 -1.40
C LEU A 53 11.30 2.92 -0.66
N ILE A 54 12.62 3.10 -0.72
CA ILE A 54 13.55 2.46 0.23
C ILE A 54 14.01 3.44 1.34
N LEU A 55 13.55 4.69 1.35
CA LEU A 55 14.06 5.68 2.28
C LEU A 55 12.96 6.22 3.18
N LEU A 56 13.14 5.97 4.47
CA LEU A 56 12.60 6.69 5.62
C LEU A 56 11.33 6.12 6.26
N ILE A 57 11.49 5.17 7.18
CA ILE A 57 10.52 4.94 8.26
C ILE A 57 10.60 6.13 9.23
N ARG A 58 9.46 6.58 9.75
CA ARG A 58 9.44 7.67 10.75
C ARG A 58 10.17 7.24 12.02
N ASP A 59 10.90 8.19 12.61
CA ASP A 59 11.71 7.94 13.81
C ASP A 59 10.87 7.63 15.06
N ASP A 60 9.57 7.93 15.03
CA ASP A 60 8.62 7.66 16.12
C ASP A 60 7.87 6.33 15.99
N VAL A 61 8.17 5.53 14.96
CA VAL A 61 7.67 4.16 14.81
C VAL A 61 8.48 3.25 15.74
N ASN A 62 8.09 3.23 17.02
CA ASN A 62 8.70 2.43 18.09
C ASN A 62 8.35 0.93 17.97
N GLY A 63 8.81 0.28 16.90
CA GLY A 63 8.65 -1.17 16.74
C GLY A 63 7.25 -1.65 16.35
N GLN A 64 6.26 -0.75 16.20
CA GLN A 64 4.89 -1.09 15.82
C GLN A 64 4.35 -0.13 14.75
N LEU A 65 3.67 -0.69 13.75
CA LEU A 65 3.02 0.08 12.70
C LEU A 65 1.88 0.93 13.26
N ILE A 66 1.85 2.19 12.86
CA ILE A 66 0.71 3.08 13.05
C ILE A 66 -0.38 2.65 12.06
N HIS A 67 -1.48 2.11 12.57
CA HIS A 67 -2.61 1.69 11.76
C HIS A 67 -3.48 2.88 11.33
N PRO A 68 -4.06 2.83 10.12
CA PRO A 68 -4.94 3.87 9.63
C PRO A 68 -6.31 3.84 10.32
N SER A 69 -6.92 5.01 10.49
CA SER A 69 -8.35 5.12 10.86
C SER A 69 -9.25 4.93 9.64
N GLU A 70 -10.50 4.52 9.86
CA GLU A 70 -11.47 4.31 8.78
C GLU A 70 -11.70 5.59 7.96
N ASP A 71 -11.72 6.77 8.59
CA ASP A 71 -11.92 8.05 7.91
C ASP A 71 -10.75 8.41 6.98
N GLU A 72 -9.51 8.07 7.36
CA GLU A 72 -8.35 8.25 6.48
C GLU A 72 -8.43 7.30 5.27
N ILE A 73 -8.80 6.05 5.51
CA ILE A 73 -8.99 5.06 4.44
C ILE A 73 -10.08 5.53 3.49
N ARG A 74 -11.21 6.03 4.00
CA ARG A 74 -12.33 6.50 3.19
C ARG A 74 -11.93 7.64 2.27
N LYS A 75 -11.19 8.65 2.78
CA LYS A 75 -10.69 9.77 1.96
C LYS A 75 -9.84 9.30 0.78
N VAL A 76 -8.95 8.33 1.02
CA VAL A 76 -8.10 7.77 -0.04
C VAL A 76 -8.91 6.90 -1.00
N ALA A 77 -9.87 6.12 -0.50
CA ALA A 77 -10.76 5.33 -1.33
C ALA A 77 -11.58 6.21 -2.29
N GLU A 78 -12.10 7.35 -1.82
CA GLU A 78 -12.82 8.33 -2.65
C GLU A 78 -11.96 8.86 -3.81
N ILE A 79 -10.68 9.14 -3.57
CA ILE A 79 -9.73 9.54 -4.63
C ILE A 79 -9.61 8.42 -5.68
N ILE A 80 -9.38 7.18 -5.24
CA ILE A 80 -9.26 6.03 -6.16
C ILE A 80 -10.55 5.84 -6.95
N TYR A 81 -11.72 5.99 -6.32
CA TYR A 81 -13.01 5.91 -7.03
C TYR A 81 -13.16 6.99 -8.10
N HIS A 82 -12.75 8.23 -7.79
CA HIS A 82 -12.80 9.33 -8.74
C HIS A 82 -11.83 9.14 -9.92
N GLU A 83 -10.65 8.58 -9.68
CA GLU A 83 -9.68 8.24 -10.73
C GLU A 83 -10.13 7.05 -11.60
N ASN A 84 -11.07 6.24 -11.09
CA ASN A 84 -11.71 5.11 -11.77
C ASN A 84 -10.72 4.19 -12.52
N PRO A 85 -9.70 3.65 -11.83
CA PRO A 85 -8.72 2.76 -12.45
C PRO A 85 -9.37 1.44 -12.87
N SER A 86 -8.78 0.81 -13.89
CA SER A 86 -9.16 -0.57 -14.23
C SER A 86 -8.86 -1.51 -13.07
N ARG A 87 -9.63 -2.59 -13.00
CA ARG A 87 -9.43 -3.64 -11.99
C ARG A 87 -7.97 -4.11 -11.94
N SER A 88 -7.40 -4.48 -13.09
CA SER A 88 -6.00 -4.93 -13.21
C SER A 88 -4.98 -3.93 -12.67
N GLN A 89 -5.25 -2.63 -12.79
CA GLN A 89 -4.39 -1.60 -12.21
C GLN A 89 -4.49 -1.62 -10.68
N ILE A 90 -5.71 -1.69 -10.13
CA ILE A 90 -5.91 -1.79 -8.67
C ILE A 90 -5.16 -3.00 -8.11
N GLU A 91 -5.27 -4.19 -8.71
CA GLU A 91 -4.56 -5.37 -8.20
C GLU A 91 -3.04 -5.27 -8.32
N TRP A 92 -2.55 -4.62 -9.38
CA TRP A 92 -1.14 -4.30 -9.50
C TRP A 92 -0.65 -3.42 -8.36
N TYR A 93 -1.36 -2.31 -8.09
CA TYR A 93 -0.99 -1.39 -7.00
C TYR A 93 -1.12 -2.07 -5.63
N ILE A 94 -2.16 -2.89 -5.39
CA ILE A 94 -2.27 -3.65 -4.14
C ILE A 94 -1.05 -4.55 -3.96
N ALA A 95 -0.63 -5.28 -5.00
CA ALA A 95 0.51 -6.17 -4.91
C ALA A 95 1.80 -5.42 -4.55
N GLU A 96 2.04 -4.29 -5.22
CA GLU A 96 3.20 -3.46 -4.96
C GLU A 96 3.21 -2.89 -3.54
N LYS A 97 2.10 -2.28 -3.11
CA LYS A 97 1.98 -1.70 -1.76
C LYS A 97 2.06 -2.77 -0.67
N GLN A 98 1.57 -3.98 -0.93
CA GLN A 98 1.77 -5.11 -0.01
C GLN A 98 3.25 -5.46 0.13
N LEU A 99 3.98 -5.59 -0.97
CA LEU A 99 5.41 -5.90 -0.92
C LEU A 99 6.20 -4.80 -0.21
N LEU A 100 5.88 -3.53 -0.49
CA LEU A 100 6.49 -2.38 0.19
C LEU A 100 6.21 -2.40 1.70
N LEU A 101 4.97 -2.64 2.11
CA LEU A 101 4.60 -2.72 3.52
C LEU A 101 5.32 -3.87 4.24
N GLU A 102 5.52 -5.02 3.57
CA GLU A 102 6.30 -6.12 4.11
C GLU A 102 7.79 -5.79 4.27
N GLU A 103 8.37 -4.99 3.37
CA GLU A 103 9.73 -4.46 3.55
C GLU A 103 9.81 -3.51 4.75
N ILE A 104 8.84 -2.61 4.90
CA ILE A 104 8.75 -1.70 6.06
C ILE A 104 8.67 -2.49 7.36
N LYS A 105 7.79 -3.49 7.45
CA LYS A 105 7.66 -4.36 8.63
C LYS A 105 8.98 -5.01 9.01
N LYS A 106 9.69 -5.58 8.03
CA LYS A 106 11.00 -6.22 8.27
C LYS A 106 12.03 -5.22 8.81
N ILE A 107 12.03 -3.97 8.33
CA ILE A 107 12.96 -2.96 8.84
C ILE A 107 12.60 -2.57 10.27
N ILE A 108 11.31 -2.43 10.60
CA ILE A 108 10.84 -2.14 11.97
C ILE A 108 11.24 -3.28 12.92
N GLU A 109 10.99 -4.53 12.54
CA GLU A 109 11.34 -5.72 13.34
C GLU A 109 12.86 -5.84 13.57
N ASN A 110 13.68 -5.52 12.57
CA ASN A 110 15.15 -5.61 12.70
C ASN A 110 15.78 -4.45 13.50
N ASN A 111 15.05 -3.36 13.74
CA ASN A 111 15.50 -2.22 14.56
C ASN A 111 14.89 -2.19 15.97
N SER A 112 14.08 -3.20 16.33
CA SER A 112 13.48 -3.39 17.66
C SER A 112 14.33 -4.35 18.50
#